data_AF-A0A9N7BP76-F1
#
_entry.id   AF-A0A9N7BP76-F1
#
_cell.length_a   1.000
_cell.length_b   1.000
_cell.length_c   1.000
_cell.angle_alpha   90.00
_cell.angle_beta   90.00
_cell.angle_gamma   90.00
#
_symmetry.space_group_name_H-M   'P 1'
#
loop_
_entity.id
_entity.type
_entity.pdbx_description
1 polymer ?
#
loop_
_entity_poly.entity_id
_entity_poly.type
_entity_poly.pdbx_seq_one_letter_code
_entity_poly.pdbx_strand_id
1 'polypeptide(L)'
;MKWQDSISKEWCVISYPGESEHLDWKERLFKLPIVIKLATIIHDNDLDNQRNIKKLHRHSILCFPKPIDYLTAKLIIKQIFNIELIQPVYSIVKYYQYFTHSNQPDKFQYDSSKIEHLNGFNILDYQ
;
A
#
# COMPACT_ATOMS: atom_id res chain seq x y z
N MET A 1 16.15 0.22 -9.72
CA MET A 1 16.54 0.31 -8.30
C MET A 1 16.40 -1.08 -7.67
N LYS A 2 17.39 -1.54 -6.91
CA LYS A 2 17.32 -2.82 -6.20
C LYS A 2 16.92 -2.53 -4.75
N TRP A 3 15.70 -2.89 -4.38
CA TRP A 3 15.13 -2.62 -3.05
C TRP A 3 15.50 -3.70 -2.03
N GLN A 4 16.17 -4.76 -2.48
CA GLN A 4 16.48 -5.96 -1.71
C GLN A 4 17.39 -5.68 -0.50
N ASP A 5 18.16 -4.59 -0.52
CA ASP A 5 19.06 -4.20 0.57
C ASP A 5 18.44 -3.15 1.52
N SER A 6 17.15 -2.82 1.33
CA SER A 6 16.48 -1.77 2.11
C SER A 6 16.07 -2.24 3.50
N ILE A 7 16.30 -1.40 4.51
CA ILE A 7 15.69 -1.49 5.84
C ILE A 7 14.75 -0.30 5.98
N SER A 8 13.47 -0.56 6.23
CA SER A 8 12.45 0.48 6.31
C SER A 8 11.37 0.10 7.31
N LYS A 9 10.73 1.11 7.90
CA LYS A 9 9.53 0.95 8.72
C LYS A 9 8.27 0.99 7.85
N GLU A 10 8.32 1.72 6.75
CA GLU A 10 7.21 1.92 5.83
C GLU A 10 7.45 1.21 4.50
N TRP A 11 6.44 0.46 4.07
CA TRP A 11 6.46 -0.33 2.83
C TRP A 11 5.16 -0.14 2.07
N CYS A 12 5.21 -0.16 0.75
CA CYS A 12 4.03 -0.10 -0.09
C CYS A 12 3.92 -1.30 -1.01
N VAL A 13 2.67 -1.64 -1.33
CA VAL A 13 2.31 -2.71 -2.26
C VAL A 13 1.16 -2.32 -3.15
N ILE A 14 1.08 -3.02 -4.29
CA ILE A 14 -0.09 -3.06 -5.15
C ILE A 14 -0.65 -4.48 -5.09
N SER A 15 -1.93 -4.62 -4.73
CA SER A 15 -2.66 -5.91 -4.80
C SER A 15 -3.83 -5.82 -5.77
N TYR A 16 -4.35 -6.98 -6.20
CA TYR A 16 -5.48 -7.07 -7.13
C TYR A 16 -6.65 -7.77 -6.42
N PRO A 17 -7.67 -7.02 -5.97
CA PRO A 17 -8.88 -7.56 -5.35
C PRO A 17 -9.52 -8.65 -6.20
N GLY A 18 -9.86 -9.78 -5.56
CA GLY A 18 -10.51 -10.92 -6.22
C GLY A 18 -9.61 -11.78 -7.09
N GLU A 19 -8.33 -11.45 -7.23
CA GLU A 19 -7.39 -12.20 -8.07
C GLU A 19 -6.13 -12.63 -7.33
N SER A 20 -5.26 -11.67 -6.98
CA SER A 20 -3.99 -11.99 -6.33
C SER A 20 -4.09 -11.87 -4.82
N GLU A 21 -4.98 -11.02 -4.32
CA GLU A 21 -5.10 -10.74 -2.89
C GLU A 21 -5.91 -11.81 -2.15
N HIS A 22 -5.46 -12.17 -0.94
CA HIS A 22 -6.26 -12.98 -0.03
C HIS A 22 -7.60 -12.28 0.26
N LEU A 23 -8.73 -12.97 0.06
CA LEU A 23 -10.06 -12.39 0.32
C LEU A 23 -10.23 -11.93 1.79
N ASP A 24 -9.54 -12.60 2.71
CA ASP A 24 -9.52 -12.36 4.15
C ASP A 24 -8.30 -11.52 4.61
N TRP A 25 -7.65 -10.76 3.71
CA TRP A 25 -6.41 -10.03 4.03
C TRP A 25 -6.53 -9.11 5.26
N LYS A 26 -7.71 -8.48 5.48
CA LYS A 26 -7.95 -7.64 6.67
C LYS A 26 -7.87 -8.49 7.94
N GLU A 27 -8.50 -9.66 7.96
CA GLU A 27 -8.41 -10.57 9.11
C GLU A 27 -6.98 -11.04 9.34
N ARG A 28 -6.25 -11.35 8.26
CA ARG A 28 -4.83 -11.74 8.34
C ARG A 28 -3.99 -10.63 8.97
N LEU A 29 -4.20 -9.38 8.56
CA LEU A 29 -3.56 -8.21 9.16
C LEU A 29 -3.86 -8.11 10.66
N PHE A 30 -5.13 -8.25 11.07
CA PHE A 30 -5.53 -8.13 12.48
C PHE A 30 -5.09 -9.31 13.36
N LYS A 31 -4.88 -10.50 12.79
CA LYS A 31 -4.42 -11.70 13.52
C LYS A 31 -2.90 -11.74 13.72
N LEU A 32 -2.14 -10.81 13.14
CA LEU A 32 -0.70 -10.75 13.36
C LEU A 32 -0.37 -10.42 14.83
N PRO A 33 0.68 -11.03 15.41
CA PRO A 33 1.12 -10.71 16.77
C PRO A 33 1.76 -9.32 16.89
N ILE A 34 2.00 -8.65 15.76
CA ILE A 34 2.52 -7.29 15.68
C ILE A 34 1.46 -6.36 15.09
N VAL A 35 1.32 -5.17 15.66
CA VAL A 35 0.42 -4.15 15.11
C VAL A 35 1.12 -3.46 13.94
N ILE A 36 0.59 -3.65 12.73
CA ILE A 36 1.01 -2.95 11.52
C ILE A 36 -0.10 -1.95 11.17
N LYS A 37 0.20 -0.65 11.23
CA LYS A 37 -0.73 0.39 10.77
C LYS A 37 -0.83 0.32 9.24
N LEU A 38 -2.02 0.49 8.68
CA LEU A 38 -2.22 0.37 7.24
C LEU A 38 -3.15 1.46 6.71
N ALA A 39 -2.80 2.04 5.57
CA ALA A 39 -3.70 2.88 4.78
C ALA A 39 -3.82 2.32 3.37
N THR A 40 -5.01 2.34 2.77
CA THR A 40 -5.22 1.78 1.43
C THR A 40 -6.36 2.44 0.66
N ILE A 41 -6.29 2.39 -0.67
CA ILE A 41 -7.34 2.83 -1.59
C ILE A 41 -7.41 1.90 -2.81
N ILE A 42 -8.61 1.79 -3.41
CA ILE A 42 -8.82 1.14 -4.70
C ILE A 42 -8.64 2.14 -5.84
N HIS A 43 -7.88 1.74 -6.85
CA HIS A 43 -7.75 2.40 -8.13
C HIS A 43 -8.43 1.55 -9.21
N ASP A 44 -9.52 2.06 -9.76
CA ASP A 44 -10.36 1.44 -10.80
C ASP A 44 -10.52 2.30 -12.06
N ASN A 45 -9.93 3.51 -12.07
CA ASN A 45 -10.04 4.50 -13.15
C ASN A 45 -8.68 4.93 -13.73
N ASP A 46 -7.59 4.27 -13.34
CA ASP A 46 -6.27 4.58 -13.88
C ASP A 46 -6.20 4.22 -15.38
N LEU A 47 -5.51 5.04 -16.17
CA LEU A 47 -5.23 4.75 -17.57
C LEU A 47 -3.80 4.26 -17.78
N ASP A 48 -3.61 3.37 -18.74
CA ASP A 48 -2.29 2.98 -19.24
C ASP A 48 -1.76 3.99 -20.29
N ASN A 49 -0.57 3.70 -20.84
CA ASN A 49 0.07 4.57 -21.84
C ASN A 49 -0.73 4.67 -23.16
N GLN A 50 -1.66 3.75 -23.40
CA GLN A 50 -2.52 3.68 -24.58
C GLN A 50 -3.92 4.26 -24.29
N ARG A 51 -4.14 4.83 -23.09
CA ARG A 51 -5.43 5.35 -22.60
C ARG A 51 -6.50 4.27 -22.41
N ASN A 52 -6.11 3.01 -22.21
CA ASN A 52 -7.03 1.97 -21.77
C ASN A 52 -7.12 1.96 -20.24
N ILE A 53 -8.29 1.56 -19.71
CA ILE A 53 -8.48 1.37 -18.28
C ILE A 53 -7.54 0.26 -17.79
N LYS A 54 -6.67 0.60 -16.84
CA LYS A 54 -5.84 -0.36 -16.12
C LYS A 54 -6.72 -1.28 -15.30
N LYS A 55 -6.23 -2.49 -15.08
CA LYS A 55 -6.81 -3.45 -14.15
C LYS A 55 -7.02 -2.82 -12.76
N LEU A 56 -8.18 -3.09 -12.16
CA LEU A 56 -8.50 -2.66 -10.79
C LEU A 56 -7.44 -3.16 -9.82
N HIS A 57 -6.85 -2.23 -9.07
CA HIS A 57 -5.77 -2.53 -8.14
C HIS A 57 -5.91 -1.72 -6.87
N ARG A 58 -5.25 -2.18 -5.81
CA ARG A 58 -5.26 -1.56 -4.50
C ARG A 58 -3.87 -1.05 -4.18
N HIS A 59 -3.73 0.23 -3.89
CA HIS A 59 -2.52 0.77 -3.29
C HIS A 59 -2.60 0.64 -1.76
N SER A 60 -1.53 0.18 -1.12
CA SER A 60 -1.46 0.10 0.34
C SER A 60 -0.12 0.62 0.87
N ILE A 61 -0.13 1.35 1.98
CA ILE A 61 1.03 1.68 2.81
C ILE A 61 0.90 0.85 4.09
N LEU A 62 1.95 0.11 4.43
CA LEU A 62 2.10 -0.61 5.70
C LEU A 62 3.20 0.05 6.53
N CYS A 63 2.90 0.35 7.79
CA CYS A 63 3.85 0.91 8.74
C CYS A 63 4.08 -0.09 9.88
N PHE A 64 5.26 -0.69 9.88
CA PHE A 64 5.70 -1.62 10.92
C PHE A 64 6.03 -0.87 12.21
N PRO A 65 6.05 -1.54 13.38
CA PRO A 65 6.41 -0.89 14.64
C PRO A 65 7.87 -0.46 14.69
N LYS A 66 8.76 -1.16 13.96
CA LYS A 66 10.19 -0.88 13.85
C LYS A 66 10.67 -1.09 12.41
N PRO A 67 11.80 -0.48 12.00
CA PRO A 67 12.42 -0.80 10.72
C PRO A 67 12.75 -2.29 10.64
N ILE A 68 12.46 -2.88 9.49
CA ILE A 68 12.76 -4.28 9.16
C ILE A 68 13.39 -4.34 7.77
N ASP A 69 14.14 -5.40 7.49
CA ASP A 69 14.74 -5.63 6.18
C ASP A 69 13.68 -6.06 5.14
N TYR A 70 14.04 -5.92 3.87
CA TYR A 70 13.20 -6.28 2.73
C TYR A 70 12.66 -7.71 2.78
N LEU A 71 13.47 -8.71 3.15
CA LEU A 71 13.05 -10.10 3.13
C LEU A 71 12.01 -10.37 4.22
N THR A 72 12.25 -9.84 5.43
CA THR A 72 11.28 -9.91 6.53
C THR A 72 9.97 -9.21 6.17
N ALA A 73 10.04 -7.99 5.63
CA ALA A 73 8.86 -7.24 5.20
C ALA A 73 8.07 -8.00 4.14
N LYS A 74 8.78 -8.55 3.15
CA LYS A 74 8.21 -9.32 2.05
C LYS A 74 7.49 -10.57 2.54
N LEU A 75 8.08 -11.33 3.47
CA LEU A 75 7.45 -12.53 4.02
C LEU A 75 6.15 -12.19 4.76
N ILE A 76 6.16 -11.14 5.59
CA ILE A 76 4.97 -10.73 6.34
C ILE A 76 3.88 -10.20 5.39
N ILE A 77 4.26 -9.32 4.46
CA ILE A 77 3.32 -8.75 3.49
C ILE A 77 2.72 -9.83 2.59
N LYS A 78 3.51 -10.84 2.20
CA LYS A 78 3.00 -12.00 1.46
C LYS A 78 1.96 -12.77 2.28
N GLN A 79 2.15 -12.92 3.59
CA GLN A 79 1.14 -13.57 4.45
C GLN A 79 -0.17 -12.78 4.54
N ILE A 80 -0.11 -11.45 4.46
CA ILE A 80 -1.30 -10.57 4.50
C ILE A 80 -2.02 -10.57 3.15
N PHE A 81 -1.29 -10.29 2.07
CA PHE A 81 -1.86 -9.96 0.76
C PHE A 81 -1.59 -10.97 -0.35
N ASN A 82 -0.72 -11.97 -0.15
CA ASN A 82 -0.20 -12.84 -1.22
C ASN A 82 0.53 -12.07 -2.35
N ILE A 83 1.34 -11.07 -1.97
CA ILE A 83 2.12 -10.24 -2.90
C ILE A 83 3.63 -10.40 -2.64
N GLU A 84 4.41 -10.52 -3.72
CA GLU A 84 5.86 -10.67 -3.70
C GLU A 84 6.61 -9.35 -3.92
N LEU A 85 6.02 -8.43 -4.69
CA LEU A 85 6.63 -7.17 -5.05
C LEU A 85 6.24 -6.08 -4.04
N ILE A 86 7.23 -5.68 -3.24
CA ILE A 86 7.10 -4.61 -2.25
C ILE A 86 8.15 -3.54 -2.51
N GLN A 87 7.89 -2.30 -2.07
CA GLN A 87 8.87 -1.22 -2.14
C GLN A 87 8.87 -0.45 -0.81
N PRO A 88 10.02 -0.02 -0.27
CA PRO A 88 10.05 0.90 0.87
C PRO A 88 9.48 2.26 0.46
N VAL A 89 8.81 2.92 1.41
CA VAL A 89 8.23 4.25 1.20
C VAL A 89 9.21 5.32 1.71
N TYR A 90 9.79 6.10 0.79
CA TYR A 90 10.71 7.18 1.17
C TYR A 90 10.02 8.41 1.77
N SER A 91 8.79 8.68 1.35
CA SER A 91 7.98 9.78 1.88
C SER A 91 6.55 9.32 1.98
N ILE A 92 6.10 9.09 3.22
CA ILE A 92 4.71 8.69 3.46
C ILE A 92 3.74 9.75 2.95
N VAL A 93 4.04 11.04 3.17
CA VAL A 93 3.18 12.13 2.74
C VAL A 93 2.98 12.10 1.23
N LYS A 94 4.06 11.96 0.45
CA LYS A 94 3.96 11.89 -1.02
C LYS A 94 3.23 10.63 -1.50
N TYR A 95 3.47 9.48 -0.88
CA TYR A 95 2.79 8.24 -1.27
C TYR A 95 1.30 8.26 -0.87
N TYR A 96 0.96 8.85 0.28
CA TYR A 96 -0.42 9.03 0.70
C TYR A 96 -1.17 10.02 -0.21
N GLN A 97 -0.53 11.12 -0.61
CA GLN A 97 -1.05 12.03 -1.64
C GLN A 97 -1.22 11.35 -3.01
N TYR A 98 -0.42 10.32 -3.30
CA TYR A 98 -0.55 9.52 -4.51
C TYR A 98 -1.82 8.67 -4.52
N PHE A 99 -2.37 8.27 -3.37
CA PHE A 99 -3.65 7.55 -3.30
C PHE A 99 -4.78 8.30 -4.02
N THR A 100 -4.79 9.62 -3.94
CA THR A 100 -5.82 10.44 -4.61
C THR A 100 -5.35 11.05 -5.92
N HIS A 101 -4.10 10.79 -6.31
CA HIS A 101 -3.41 11.50 -7.40
C HIS A 101 -3.39 13.03 -7.27
N SER A 102 -3.51 13.55 -6.05
CA SER A 102 -3.62 15.00 -5.76
C SER A 102 -2.52 15.88 -6.38
N ASN A 103 -1.32 15.34 -6.58
CA ASN A 103 -0.19 16.05 -7.20
C ASN A 103 0.04 15.69 -8.68
N GLN A 104 -0.89 14.98 -9.31
CA GLN A 104 -0.79 14.50 -10.70
C GLN A 104 -2.08 14.84 -11.46
N PRO A 105 -2.22 16.10 -11.92
CA PRO A 105 -3.46 16.59 -12.53
C PRO A 105 -3.88 15.82 -13.79
N ASP A 106 -2.92 15.19 -14.49
CA ASP A 106 -3.18 14.40 -15.70
C ASP A 106 -3.78 13.01 -15.41
N LYS A 107 -3.89 12.62 -14.14
CA LYS A 107 -4.47 11.33 -13.71
C LYS A 107 -5.86 11.52 -13.13
N PHE A 108 -6.65 10.45 -13.15
CA PHE A 108 -7.93 10.40 -12.46
C PHE A 108 -7.76 10.75 -10.97
N GLN A 109 -8.57 11.69 -10.47
CA GLN A 109 -8.52 12.15 -9.09
C GLN A 109 -9.49 11.33 -8.25
N TYR A 110 -8.98 10.56 -7.29
CA TYR A 110 -9.81 9.75 -6.39
C TYR A 110 -10.27 10.58 -5.19
N ASP A 111 -11.47 10.26 -4.69
CA ASP A 111 -12.00 10.86 -3.47
C ASP A 111 -11.23 10.34 -2.24
N SER A 112 -10.70 11.27 -1.45
CA SER A 112 -10.03 10.98 -0.18
C SER A 112 -10.89 10.19 0.82
N SER A 113 -12.23 10.29 0.73
CA SER A 113 -13.16 9.52 1.57
C SER A 113 -13.08 8.00 1.33
N LYS A 114 -12.49 7.58 0.20
CA LYS A 114 -12.28 6.18 -0.17
C LYS A 114 -11.00 5.58 0.43
N ILE A 115 -10.16 6.39 1.08
CA ILE A 115 -8.98 5.88 1.77
C ILE A 115 -9.45 5.19 3.05
N GLU A 116 -9.12 3.91 3.19
CA GLU A 116 -9.32 3.17 4.41
C GLU A 116 -8.08 3.28 5.30
N HIS A 117 -8.31 3.51 6.60
CA HIS A 117 -7.26 3.50 7.63
C HIS A 117 -7.53 2.37 8.62
N LEU A 118 -6.55 1.48 8.78
CA LEU A 118 -6.63 0.31 9.66
C LEU A 118 -5.55 0.36 10.75
N ASN A 119 -5.81 -0.32 11.87
CA ASN A 119 -4.91 -0.40 13.02
C ASN A 119 -4.46 0.97 13.55
N GLY A 120 -5.30 2.00 13.43
CA GLY A 120 -4.99 3.35 13.91
C GLY A 120 -3.94 4.08 13.07
N PHE A 121 -3.83 3.78 11.76
CA PHE A 121 -3.09 4.65 10.85
C PHE A 121 -3.70 6.06 10.89
N ASN A 122 -2.84 7.07 11.04
CA ASN A 122 -3.20 8.47 10.89
C ASN A 122 -2.07 9.18 10.14
N ILE A 123 -2.40 9.85 9.02
CA ILE A 123 -1.40 10.57 8.22
C ILE A 123 -0.76 11.73 8.99
N LEU A 124 -1.47 12.29 9.98
CA LEU A 124 -0.96 13.39 10.81
C LEU A 124 0.21 12.94 11.72
N ASP A 125 0.40 11.64 11.93
CA ASP A 125 1.54 11.10 12.68
C ASP A 125 2.88 11.24 11.92
N TYR A 126 2.86 11.68 10.65
CA TYR A 126 3.99 11.63 9.71
C TYR A 126 4.37 13.00 9.10
N GLN A 127 4.22 14.07 9.89
CA GLN A 127 4.55 15.46 9.51
C GLN A 127 5.99 15.85 9.77
#